data_AF-A0A1Y5PQM2-F1
#
_entry.id   AF-A0A1Y5PQM2-F1
#
_cell.length_a   1.000
_cell.length_b   1.000
_cell.length_c   1.000
_cell.angle_alpha   90.00
_cell.angle_beta   90.00
_cell.angle_gamma   90.00
#
_symmetry.space_group_name_H-M   'P 1'
#
loop_
_entity.id
_entity.type
_entity.pdbx_description
1 polymer ?
#
loop_
_entity_poly.entity_id
_entity_poly.type
_entity_poly.pdbx_seq_one_letter_code
_entity_poly.pdbx_strand_id
1 'polypeptide(L)'
;MVSLSTGVARRRAFYLRPIPAMPDILMIDIPEEFGSPALPPGNHHPILVETIAEQQELDARLEGEGEISAWLDQFAARPSTFSADHIMVAHYGPPDEGWPYVLLCRWPPDLVAAASAELRMFIRGAYTIETFAGREQLERASETALALLKRRRMARVEIIAPTWSAAPGKRSH
;
A
#
# COMPACT_ATOMS: atom_id res chain seq x y z
N MET A 1 5.34 -29.27 -7.57
CA MET A 1 5.98 -27.95 -7.68
C MET A 1 4.97 -27.07 -8.40
N VAL A 2 4.13 -26.38 -7.65
CA VAL A 2 3.07 -25.52 -8.21
C VAL A 2 3.66 -24.12 -8.30
N SER A 3 3.76 -23.61 -9.52
CA SER A 3 4.26 -22.25 -9.75
C SER A 3 3.24 -21.24 -9.23
N LEU A 4 3.69 -20.27 -8.45
CA LEU A 4 2.88 -19.12 -8.01
C LEU A 4 2.23 -18.38 -9.21
N SER A 5 2.79 -18.54 -10.42
CA SER A 5 2.35 -17.94 -11.68
C SER A 5 0.88 -18.18 -12.03
N THR A 6 0.31 -19.37 -11.78
CA THR A 6 -0.98 -19.74 -12.38
C THR A 6 -2.20 -19.40 -11.50
N GLY A 7 -1.98 -19.28 -10.18
CA GLY A 7 -3.06 -19.07 -9.19
C GLY A 7 -3.04 -17.71 -8.50
N VAL A 8 -1.86 -17.25 -8.09
CA VAL A 8 -1.67 -16.05 -7.23
C VAL A 8 -1.74 -14.75 -8.04
N ALA A 9 -1.25 -14.75 -9.29
CA ALA A 9 -1.32 -13.58 -10.15
C ALA A 9 -2.73 -13.29 -10.71
N ARG A 10 -3.71 -14.20 -10.49
CA ARG A 10 -5.01 -14.14 -11.17
C ARG A 10 -5.98 -13.12 -10.60
N ARG A 11 -5.85 -12.76 -9.32
CA ARG A 11 -6.68 -11.74 -8.69
C ARG A 11 -5.77 -10.62 -8.20
N ARG A 12 -5.76 -9.53 -8.97
CA ARG A 12 -4.99 -8.32 -8.72
C ARG A 12 -5.88 -7.09 -8.86
N ALA A 13 -5.58 -6.04 -8.13
CA ALA A 13 -6.31 -4.79 -8.24
C ALA A 13 -5.36 -3.59 -8.13
N PHE A 14 -5.65 -2.56 -8.94
CA PHE A 14 -4.89 -1.32 -8.94
C PHE A 14 -5.63 -0.25 -8.16
N TYR A 15 -4.96 0.32 -7.17
CA TYR A 15 -5.37 1.55 -6.50
C TYR A 15 -4.54 2.68 -7.08
N LEU A 16 -5.18 3.50 -7.90
CA LEU A 16 -4.50 4.58 -8.61
C LEU A 16 -4.09 5.70 -7.65
N ARG A 17 -2.93 6.29 -7.88
CA ARG A 17 -2.42 7.40 -7.09
C ARG A 17 -3.44 8.55 -7.07
N PRO A 18 -3.76 9.12 -5.89
CA PRO A 18 -4.69 10.23 -5.80
C PRO A 18 -4.08 11.55 -6.31
N ILE A 19 -2.75 11.65 -6.31
CA ILE A 19 -1.97 12.78 -6.84
C ILE A 19 -0.64 12.29 -7.44
N PRO A 20 0.03 13.08 -8.32
CA PRO A 20 1.28 12.66 -8.97
C PRO A 20 2.45 12.36 -8.02
N ALA A 21 2.46 12.95 -6.82
CA ALA A 21 3.53 12.77 -5.81
C ALA A 21 3.35 11.51 -4.95
N MET A 22 2.40 10.65 -5.28
CA MET A 22 2.11 9.39 -4.58
C MET A 22 2.23 8.18 -5.53
N PRO A 23 2.56 7.00 -5.00
CA PRO A 23 2.62 5.77 -5.80
C PRO A 23 1.20 5.27 -6.11
N ASP A 24 1.11 4.49 -7.17
CA ASP A 24 0.02 3.53 -7.34
C ASP A 24 0.26 2.34 -6.40
N ILE A 25 -0.79 1.61 -6.05
CA ILE A 25 -0.70 0.38 -5.26
C ILE A 25 -1.26 -0.76 -6.12
N LEU A 26 -0.40 -1.71 -6.48
CA LEU A 26 -0.87 -3.00 -6.97
C LEU A 26 -1.13 -3.89 -5.74
N MET A 27 -2.37 -4.33 -5.58
CA MET A 27 -2.73 -5.33 -4.59
C MET A 27 -2.81 -6.69 -5.25
N ILE A 28 -2.11 -7.67 -4.70
CA ILE A 28 -2.19 -9.08 -5.13
C ILE A 28 -2.93 -9.87 -4.06
N ASP A 29 -3.90 -10.67 -4.49
CA ASP A 29 -4.54 -11.67 -3.64
C ASP A 29 -3.68 -12.95 -3.67
N ILE A 30 -2.92 -13.20 -2.62
CA ILE A 30 -2.15 -14.43 -2.41
C ILE A 30 -3.00 -15.36 -1.54
N PRO A 31 -3.51 -16.48 -2.09
CA PRO A 31 -4.24 -17.47 -1.31
C PRO A 31 -3.40 -17.97 -0.12
N GLU A 32 -4.06 -18.27 1.00
CA GLU A 32 -3.40 -18.69 2.25
C GLU A 32 -2.46 -19.89 2.08
N GLU A 33 -2.76 -20.79 1.14
CA GLU A 33 -1.93 -21.95 0.79
C GLU A 33 -0.54 -21.58 0.22
N PHE A 34 -0.36 -20.33 -0.20
CA PHE A 34 0.90 -19.75 -0.66
C PHE A 34 1.44 -18.67 0.30
N GLY A 35 0.78 -18.46 1.45
CA GLY A 35 1.21 -17.52 2.48
C GLY A 35 2.52 -17.96 3.14
N SER A 36 3.57 -17.17 3.00
CA SER A 36 4.80 -17.30 3.79
C SER A 36 4.63 -16.64 5.16
N PRO A 37 5.25 -17.14 6.24
CA PRO A 37 5.27 -16.46 7.55
C PRO A 37 5.96 -15.08 7.53
N ALA A 38 6.67 -14.73 6.45
CA ALA A 38 7.21 -13.38 6.22
C ALA A 38 6.17 -12.40 5.65
N LEU A 39 5.03 -12.90 5.19
CA LEU A 39 3.95 -12.09 4.64
C LEU A 39 3.00 -11.64 5.77
N PRO A 40 2.52 -10.38 5.75
CA PRO A 40 1.55 -9.90 6.72
C PRO A 40 0.28 -10.78 6.72
N PRO A 41 -0.40 -10.97 7.86
CA PRO A 41 -1.64 -11.72 7.92
C PRO A 41 -2.72 -11.02 7.08
N GLY A 42 -3.29 -11.77 6.14
CA GLY A 42 -4.30 -11.31 5.19
C GLY A 42 -3.86 -11.60 3.77
N ASN A 43 -4.78 -12.14 2.95
CA ASN A 43 -4.50 -12.58 1.58
C ASN A 43 -4.07 -11.43 0.65
N HIS A 44 -4.10 -10.17 1.09
CA HIS A 44 -3.86 -9.00 0.26
C HIS A 44 -2.45 -8.44 0.48
N HIS A 45 -1.62 -8.51 -0.56
CA HIS A 45 -0.24 -8.05 -0.54
C HIS A 45 -0.07 -6.78 -1.38
N PRO A 46 0.20 -5.63 -0.73
CA PRO A 46 0.38 -4.38 -1.44
C PRO A 46 1.81 -4.22 -1.97
N ILE A 47 1.91 -3.72 -3.21
CA ILE A 47 3.16 -3.38 -3.89
C ILE A 47 3.06 -1.93 -4.36
N LEU A 48 4.00 -1.08 -3.93
CA LEU A 48 4.03 0.33 -4.33
C LEU A 48 4.74 0.49 -5.68
N VAL A 49 4.08 1.13 -6.63
CA VAL A 49 4.57 1.38 -7.99
C VAL A 49 4.66 2.89 -8.22
N GLU A 50 5.86 3.40 -8.42
CA GLU A 50 6.10 4.84 -8.54
C GLU A 50 6.18 5.29 -10.01
N THR A 51 6.73 4.45 -10.89
CA THR A 51 7.02 4.80 -12.28
C THR A 51 6.36 3.86 -13.29
N ILE A 52 6.19 4.34 -14.53
CA ILE A 52 5.72 3.51 -15.65
C ILE A 52 6.68 2.34 -15.91
N ALA A 53 7.99 2.55 -15.77
CA ALA A 53 8.98 1.50 -15.95
C ALA A 53 8.83 0.39 -14.88
N GLU A 54 8.57 0.77 -13.64
CA GLU A 54 8.26 -0.18 -12.56
C GLU A 54 6.99 -0.96 -12.82
N GLN A 55 5.95 -0.31 -13.34
CA GLN A 55 4.71 -1.00 -13.74
C GLN A 55 4.97 -2.03 -14.84
N GLN A 56 5.71 -1.64 -15.89
CA GLN A 56 6.05 -2.53 -17.00
C GLN A 56 6.90 -3.72 -16.55
N GLU A 57 7.87 -3.49 -15.66
CA GLU A 57 8.69 -4.56 -15.08
C GLU A 57 7.84 -5.55 -14.26
N LEU A 58 6.91 -5.02 -13.47
CA LEU A 58 5.99 -5.81 -12.66
C LEU A 58 5.03 -6.63 -13.52
N ASP A 59 4.45 -6.04 -14.55
CA ASP A 59 3.59 -6.75 -15.51
C ASP A 59 4.37 -7.87 -16.21
N ALA A 60 5.57 -7.58 -16.73
CA ALA A 60 6.42 -8.58 -17.37
C ALA A 60 6.81 -9.72 -16.42
N ARG A 61 7.06 -9.42 -15.14
CA ARG A 61 7.40 -10.45 -14.14
C ARG A 61 6.20 -11.31 -13.80
N LEU A 62 5.02 -10.71 -13.65
CA LEU A 62 3.77 -11.42 -13.34
C LEU A 62 3.32 -12.36 -14.47
N GLU A 63 3.61 -11.99 -15.73
CA GLU A 63 3.33 -12.82 -16.91
C GLU A 63 4.37 -13.93 -17.15
N GLY A 64 5.57 -13.80 -16.55
CA GLY A 64 6.66 -14.74 -16.70
C GLY A 64 6.55 -16.00 -15.84
N GLU A 65 7.36 -17.00 -16.18
CA GLU A 65 7.52 -18.21 -15.38
C GLU A 65 8.62 -18.02 -14.30
N GLY A 66 8.43 -18.65 -13.12
CA GLY A 66 9.45 -18.74 -12.07
C GLY A 66 9.05 -18.19 -10.71
N GLU A 67 9.96 -18.34 -9.75
CA GLU A 67 9.80 -17.91 -8.34
C GLU A 67 9.63 -16.39 -8.23
N ILE A 68 8.43 -15.94 -7.87
CA ILE A 68 8.08 -14.50 -7.79
C ILE A 68 8.40 -13.88 -6.43
N SER A 69 8.43 -14.70 -5.36
CA SER A 69 8.56 -14.23 -3.97
C SER A 69 9.84 -13.43 -3.73
N ALA A 70 11.01 -14.00 -4.06
CA ALA A 70 12.29 -13.31 -3.89
C ALA A 70 12.43 -12.04 -4.74
N TRP A 71 11.77 -11.99 -5.91
CA TRP A 71 11.76 -10.80 -6.74
C TRP A 71 10.85 -9.71 -6.16
N LEU A 72 9.69 -10.08 -5.60
CA LEU A 72 8.79 -9.14 -4.92
C LEU A 72 9.47 -8.48 -3.72
N ASP A 73 10.22 -9.25 -2.93
CA ASP A 73 10.99 -8.71 -1.80
C ASP A 73 12.02 -7.67 -2.27
N GLN A 74 12.75 -7.96 -3.35
CA GLN A 74 13.72 -7.03 -3.93
C GLN A 74 13.05 -5.78 -4.52
N PHE A 75 11.90 -5.96 -5.18
CA PHE A 75 11.13 -4.86 -5.74
C PHE A 75 10.57 -3.95 -4.63
N ALA A 76 10.02 -4.54 -3.57
CA ALA A 76 9.47 -3.82 -2.41
C ALA A 76 10.55 -3.11 -1.58
N ALA A 77 11.79 -3.60 -1.61
CA ALA A 77 12.93 -2.99 -0.94
C ALA A 77 13.49 -1.75 -1.68
N ARG A 78 13.06 -1.46 -2.91
CA ARG A 78 13.56 -0.30 -3.68
C ARG A 78 13.25 1.00 -2.94
N PRO A 79 14.20 1.95 -2.85
CA PRO A 79 13.91 3.24 -2.23
C PRO A 79 12.82 3.98 -3.02
N SER A 80 12.09 4.84 -2.31
CA SER A 80 11.18 5.79 -2.94
C SER A 80 11.96 6.89 -3.67
N THR A 81 11.51 7.24 -4.86
CA THR A 81 11.99 8.37 -5.67
C THR A 81 11.21 9.65 -5.40
N PHE A 82 10.02 9.55 -4.82
CA PHE A 82 9.26 10.71 -4.36
C PHE A 82 9.94 11.35 -3.15
N SER A 83 9.73 12.65 -2.97
CA SER A 83 10.14 13.41 -1.78
C SER A 83 8.92 14.09 -1.16
N ALA A 84 8.93 14.26 0.16
CA ALA A 84 7.90 14.99 0.89
C ALA A 84 8.55 15.68 2.08
N ASP A 85 8.15 16.93 2.34
CA ASP A 85 8.57 17.75 3.47
C ASP A 85 7.64 17.61 4.69
N HIS A 86 6.52 16.90 4.52
CA HIS A 86 5.51 16.68 5.54
C HIS A 86 4.89 15.29 5.40
N ILE A 87 4.10 14.87 6.39
CA ILE A 87 3.43 13.57 6.34
C ILE A 87 2.23 13.68 5.40
N MET A 88 2.15 12.79 4.41
CA MET A 88 1.00 12.69 3.51
C MET A 88 0.24 11.42 3.86
N VAL A 89 -1.04 11.56 4.19
CA VAL A 89 -1.93 10.45 4.54
C VAL A 89 -2.94 10.28 3.42
N ALA A 90 -2.80 9.23 2.62
CA ALA A 90 -3.72 8.90 1.56
C ALA A 90 -4.68 7.80 1.98
N HIS A 91 -5.97 8.01 1.70
CA HIS A 91 -7.02 7.02 1.85
C HIS A 91 -7.32 6.42 0.49
N TYR A 92 -7.57 5.11 0.42
CA TYR A 92 -8.03 4.47 -0.79
C TYR A 92 -9.25 3.60 -0.50
N GLY A 93 -10.30 3.81 -1.30
CA GLY A 93 -11.43 2.89 -1.34
C GLY A 93 -11.11 1.66 -2.18
N PRO A 94 -11.79 0.53 -1.95
CA PRO A 94 -11.60 -0.66 -2.76
C PRO A 94 -12.05 -0.41 -4.21
N PRO A 95 -11.28 -0.87 -5.21
CA PRO A 95 -11.64 -0.70 -6.62
C PRO A 95 -12.85 -1.56 -7.01
N ASP A 96 -13.03 -2.72 -6.36
CA ASP A 96 -14.14 -3.65 -6.57
C ASP A 96 -14.50 -4.40 -5.27
N GLU A 97 -15.60 -5.15 -5.28
CA GLU A 97 -16.02 -5.98 -4.14
C GLU A 97 -14.96 -7.05 -3.78
N GLY A 98 -14.74 -7.21 -2.47
CA GLY A 98 -13.78 -8.17 -1.91
C GLY A 98 -12.36 -7.63 -1.73
N TRP A 99 -12.07 -6.40 -2.20
CA TRP A 99 -10.79 -5.73 -1.95
C TRP A 99 -10.84 -4.85 -0.69
N PRO A 100 -9.70 -4.64 -0.01
CA PRO A 100 -9.67 -3.85 1.22
C PRO A 100 -9.67 -2.34 0.96
N TYR A 101 -9.97 -1.58 1.99
CA TYR A 101 -9.59 -0.18 2.09
C TYR A 101 -8.10 -0.08 2.43
N VAL A 102 -7.43 0.96 1.96
CA VAL A 102 -5.99 1.14 2.20
C VAL A 102 -5.71 2.51 2.79
N LEU A 103 -4.94 2.52 3.88
CA LEU A 103 -4.32 3.72 4.46
C LEU A 103 -2.84 3.69 4.09
N LEU A 104 -2.39 4.66 3.30
CA LEU A 104 -0.99 4.82 2.95
C LEU A 104 -0.48 6.12 3.55
N CYS A 105 0.50 6.04 4.43
CA CYS A 105 1.17 7.21 4.97
C CYS A 105 2.57 7.31 4.38
N ARG A 106 2.87 8.45 3.76
CA ARG A 106 4.23 8.83 3.37
C ARG A 106 4.84 9.71 4.45
N TRP A 107 6.07 9.39 4.84
CA TRP A 107 6.78 10.05 5.91
C TRP A 107 7.96 10.86 5.35
N PRO A 108 8.21 12.07 5.87
CA PRO A 108 9.39 12.84 5.49
C PRO A 108 10.66 12.20 6.09
N PRO A 109 11.84 12.37 5.45
CA PRO A 109 13.05 11.65 5.82
C PRO A 109 13.53 11.86 7.26
N ASP A 110 13.32 13.04 7.82
CA ASP A 110 13.67 13.39 9.21
C ASP A 110 12.87 12.56 10.22
N LEU A 111 11.57 12.35 9.96
CA LEU A 111 10.72 11.53 10.82
C LEU A 111 10.98 10.04 10.65
N VAL A 112 11.32 9.59 9.43
CA VAL A 112 11.80 8.22 9.20
C VAL A 112 13.07 7.95 9.99
N ALA A 113 14.03 8.88 9.96
CA ALA A 113 15.29 8.75 10.70
C ALA A 113 15.09 8.76 12.22
N ALA A 114 14.09 9.51 12.71
CA ALA A 114 13.75 9.60 14.13
C ALA A 114 12.90 8.42 14.65
N ALA A 115 12.35 7.58 13.76
CA ALA A 115 11.57 6.42 14.15
C ALA A 115 12.46 5.35 14.82
N SER A 116 12.01 4.79 15.94
CA SER A 116 12.73 3.70 16.61
C SER A 116 12.81 2.48 15.68
N ALA A 117 13.85 1.66 15.84
CA ALA A 117 14.07 0.48 15.00
C ALA A 117 12.88 -0.50 15.01
N GLU A 118 12.10 -0.53 16.09
CA GLU A 118 10.89 -1.33 16.27
C GLU A 118 9.68 -0.81 15.47
N LEU A 119 9.69 0.44 15.03
CA LEU A 119 8.69 1.05 14.16
C LEU A 119 9.09 1.01 12.66
N ARG A 120 10.22 0.36 12.31
CA ARG A 120 10.77 0.30 10.94
C ARG A 120 10.03 -0.68 10.01
N MET A 121 8.69 -0.67 10.01
CA MET A 121 7.91 -1.33 8.96
C MET A 121 7.71 -0.37 7.77
N PHE A 122 8.78 0.34 7.38
CA PHE A 122 8.72 1.25 6.25
C PHE A 122 8.94 0.49 4.95
N ILE A 123 7.93 0.48 4.11
CA ILE A 123 8.03 0.03 2.73
C ILE A 123 8.74 1.13 1.93
N ARG A 124 9.70 0.72 1.10
CA ARG A 124 10.55 1.62 0.30
C ARG A 124 11.24 2.73 1.12
N GLY A 125 11.43 2.50 2.42
CA GLY A 125 12.08 3.43 3.35
C GLY A 125 11.33 4.74 3.61
N ALA A 126 10.06 4.86 3.21
CA ALA A 126 9.30 6.12 3.34
C ALA A 126 7.81 5.93 3.62
N TYR A 127 7.27 4.71 3.47
CA TYR A 127 5.83 4.48 3.53
C TYR A 127 5.44 3.48 4.61
N THR A 128 4.31 3.73 5.28
CA THR A 128 3.59 2.70 6.02
C THR A 128 2.26 2.45 5.34
N ILE A 129 1.86 1.18 5.25
CA ILE A 129 0.60 0.76 4.62
C ILE A 129 -0.19 -0.12 5.58
N GLU A 130 -1.48 0.14 5.68
CA GLU A 130 -2.42 -0.65 6.44
C GLU A 130 -3.66 -0.94 5.60
N THR A 131 -4.24 -2.12 5.77
CA THR A 131 -5.44 -2.55 5.04
C THR A 131 -6.60 -2.79 6.00
N PHE A 132 -7.82 -2.46 5.57
CA PHE A 132 -9.01 -2.52 6.41
C PHE A 132 -10.19 -3.13 5.66
N ALA A 133 -11.03 -3.88 6.38
CA ALA A 133 -12.24 -4.47 5.78
C ALA A 133 -13.34 -3.42 5.53
N GLY A 134 -13.29 -2.26 6.19
CA GLY A 134 -14.34 -1.26 6.11
C GLY A 134 -13.84 0.17 6.27
N ARG A 135 -14.58 1.11 5.67
CA ARG A 135 -14.30 2.54 5.68
C ARG A 135 -14.15 3.10 7.10
N GLU A 136 -15.05 2.74 8.01
CA GLU A 136 -15.00 3.25 9.39
C GLU A 136 -13.73 2.82 10.13
N GLN A 137 -13.21 1.62 9.85
CA GLN A 137 -11.97 1.15 10.47
C GLN A 137 -10.78 1.97 9.98
N LEU A 138 -10.72 2.23 8.67
CA LEU A 138 -9.72 3.12 8.09
C LEU A 138 -9.81 4.53 8.67
N GLU A 139 -11.01 5.10 8.77
CA GLU A 139 -11.20 6.46 9.31
C GLU A 139 -10.74 6.55 10.77
N ARG A 140 -11.12 5.57 11.61
CA ARG A 140 -10.65 5.50 13.01
C ARG A 140 -9.14 5.32 13.13
N ALA A 141 -8.53 4.50 12.28
CA ALA A 141 -7.08 4.31 12.25
C ALA A 141 -6.37 5.60 11.85
N SER A 142 -6.88 6.29 10.82
CA SER A 142 -6.38 7.59 10.38
C SER A 142 -6.49 8.64 11.47
N GLU A 143 -7.64 8.74 12.16
CA GLU A 143 -7.81 9.66 13.29
C GLU A 143 -6.83 9.37 14.43
N THR A 144 -6.62 8.09 14.75
CA THR A 144 -5.66 7.66 15.77
C THR A 144 -4.24 8.06 15.39
N ALA A 145 -3.82 7.81 14.15
CA ALA A 145 -2.52 8.21 13.64
C ALA A 145 -2.35 9.74 13.72
N LEU A 146 -3.33 10.50 13.26
CA LEU A 146 -3.32 11.97 13.32
C LEU A 146 -3.25 12.49 14.75
N ALA A 147 -3.98 11.89 15.69
CA ALA A 147 -3.92 12.28 17.10
C ALA A 147 -2.53 12.05 17.71
N LEU A 148 -1.88 10.94 17.37
CA LEU A 148 -0.51 10.64 17.80
C LEU A 148 0.49 11.66 17.24
N LEU A 149 0.36 12.00 15.94
CA LEU A 149 1.22 12.98 15.28
C LEU A 149 1.04 14.40 15.83
N LYS A 150 -0.21 14.83 16.08
CA LYS A 150 -0.51 16.13 16.70
C LYS A 150 0.09 16.26 18.09
N ARG A 151 0.04 15.20 18.91
CA ARG A 151 0.62 15.21 20.27
C ARG A 151 2.13 15.41 20.27
N ARG A 152 2.83 14.95 19.23
CA ARG A 152 4.28 15.12 19.11
C ARG A 152 4.71 16.52 18.62
N ARG A 153 3.78 17.43 18.27
CA ARG A 153 4.03 18.82 17.79
C ARG A 153 5.02 18.96 16.62
N MET A 154 5.35 17.88 15.92
CA MET A 154 6.50 17.84 14.99
C MET A 154 6.14 17.64 13.51
N ALA A 155 4.89 17.42 13.15
CA ALA A 155 4.54 17.09 11.77
C ALA A 155 3.41 17.97 11.23
N ARG A 156 3.69 18.66 10.11
CA ARG A 156 2.64 19.05 9.17
C ARG A 156 2.06 17.75 8.58
N VAL A 157 0.74 17.67 8.52
CA VAL A 157 0.05 16.50 7.95
C VAL A 157 -0.93 16.97 6.90
N GLU A 158 -0.86 16.37 5.72
CA GLU A 158 -1.81 16.57 4.63
C GLU A 158 -2.61 15.28 4.43
N ILE A 159 -3.94 15.39 4.43
CA ILE A 159 -4.84 14.26 4.19
C ILE A 159 -5.28 14.33 2.73
N ILE A 160 -4.98 13.28 1.99
CA ILE A 160 -5.33 13.11 0.59
C ILE A 160 -6.46 12.09 0.53
N ALA A 161 -7.69 12.59 0.45
CA ALA A 161 -8.84 11.76 0.13
C ALA A 161 -8.90 11.56 -1.39
N PRO A 162 -9.20 10.35 -1.89
CA PRO A 162 -9.31 10.13 -3.33
C PRO A 162 -10.63 10.76 -3.79
N THR A 163 -10.57 11.54 -4.87
CA THR A 163 -11.74 12.10 -5.56
C THR A 163 -12.74 11.05 -6.04
N TRP A 164 -12.31 9.79 -6.13
CA TRP A 164 -13.07 8.64 -6.64
C TRP A 164 -13.26 7.52 -5.62
N SER A 165 -13.07 7.76 -4.32
CA SER A 165 -13.47 6.77 -3.29
C SER A 165 -14.91 6.36 -3.57
N ALA A 166 -15.10 5.18 -4.17
CA ALA A 166 -16.41 4.63 -4.40
C ALA A 166 -17.06 4.60 -3.02
N ALA A 167 -18.06 5.45 -2.80
CA ALA A 167 -18.93 5.27 -1.65
C ALA A 167 -19.56 3.90 -1.87
N PRO A 168 -19.22 2.87 -1.09
CA PRO A 168 -19.96 1.62 -1.18
C PRO A 168 -21.30 1.93 -0.52
N GLY A 169 -22.28 2.31 -1.33
CA GLY A 169 -23.53 2.81 -0.78
C GLY A 169 -24.44 3.63 -1.69
N LYS A 170 -24.05 4.01 -2.92
CA LYS A 170 -25.08 4.44 -3.88
C LYS A 170 -25.72 3.21 -4.53
N ARG A 171 -26.69 2.63 -3.81
CA ARG A 171 -27.78 1.88 -4.46
C ARG A 171 -28.41 2.84 -5.45
N SER A 172 -28.25 2.56 -6.74
CA SER A 172 -29.10 3.14 -7.77
C SER A 172 -30.55 2.83 -7.40
N HIS A 173 -31.34 3.87 -7.19
CA HIS A 173 -32.78 3.79 -7.08
C HIS A 173 -33.39 4.47 -8.31
#